data_AF-A0A842YBB9-F1
#
_entry.id   AF-A0A842YBB9-F1
#
_cell.length_a   1.000
_cell.length_b   1.000
_cell.length_c   1.000
_cell.angle_alpha   90.00
_cell.angle_beta   90.00
_cell.angle_gamma   90.00
#
_symmetry.space_group_name_H-M   'P 1'
#
loop_
_entity.id
_entity.type
_entity.pdbx_description
1 polymer ?
#
loop_
_entity_poly.entity_id
_entity_poly.type
_entity_poly.pdbx_seq_one_letter_code
_entity_poly.pdbx_strand_id
1 'polypeptide(L)'
;LLRAAAKNYNEVLVVSSPSDYERVAEAISEQSITKELRKELAVKAFHHTAKYDIAISRYLSSEMKWSSSFVMGFDNPQDLRYGENLHQDAKYYLNPGSEPFYKQIHGKEVSYNNLVDFTSAIGVLSEFDDPTCAIIKHTSPCGVASSQEIESAFDDAFATDNISAFGSVMGFNRPITEPLAKKLSAMFVDAVITPEYLPNALEILTKKKNLILCTFNDYEIPGLSIRLVPNGILVQPSDTHKISETDLTVVSKKSPTSQELADLMFAWKVVKYAKSNAAVISTGTQTLGVGMGQTSRIGAVELALKRAGDRADGSVMASDAFFPYRDSIDAAGEKGISAIIAPSGS
;
A
#
# COMPACT_ATOMS: atom_id res chain seq x y z
N LEU A 1 -13.72 20.26 -33.77
CA LEU A 1 -12.99 19.63 -34.90
C LEU A 1 -12.62 18.17 -34.59
N LEU A 2 -11.80 17.88 -33.58
CA LEU A 2 -11.37 16.50 -33.24
C LEU A 2 -12.53 15.49 -33.14
N ARG A 3 -13.56 15.78 -32.33
CA ARG A 3 -14.73 14.89 -32.15
C ARG A 3 -15.48 14.62 -33.46
N ALA A 4 -15.58 15.61 -34.34
CA ALA A 4 -16.28 15.46 -35.62
C ALA A 4 -15.48 14.58 -36.60
N ALA A 5 -14.16 14.80 -36.70
CA ALA A 5 -13.27 13.97 -37.50
C ALA A 5 -13.23 12.52 -36.98
N ALA A 6 -13.10 12.33 -35.67
CA ALA A 6 -13.11 11.02 -35.03
C ALA A 6 -14.44 10.28 -35.22
N LYS A 7 -15.58 10.97 -35.14
CA LYS A 7 -16.90 10.37 -35.43
C LYS A 7 -16.99 9.88 -36.88
N ASN A 8 -16.31 10.55 -37.81
CA ASN A 8 -16.30 10.21 -39.23
C ASN A 8 -15.06 9.40 -39.66
N TYR A 9 -14.48 8.59 -38.77
CA TYR A 9 -13.22 7.87 -39.01
C TYR A 9 -13.24 6.92 -40.22
N ASN A 10 -14.42 6.53 -40.75
CA ASN A 10 -14.49 5.74 -41.97
C ASN A 10 -13.84 6.49 -43.15
N GLU A 11 -13.98 7.81 -43.18
CA GLU A 11 -13.55 8.68 -44.29
C GLU A 11 -12.46 9.70 -43.89
N VAL A 12 -12.30 9.99 -42.59
CA VAL A 12 -11.41 11.05 -42.11
C VAL A 12 -10.32 10.48 -41.20
N LEU A 13 -9.07 10.80 -41.50
CA LEU A 13 -7.94 10.57 -40.60
C LEU A 13 -7.84 11.73 -39.60
N VAL A 14 -7.85 11.43 -38.31
CA VAL A 14 -7.70 12.41 -37.23
C VAL A 14 -6.39 12.16 -36.49
N VAL A 15 -5.67 13.21 -36.10
CA VAL A 15 -4.44 13.08 -35.30
C VAL A 15 -4.54 14.04 -34.12
N SER A 16 -4.40 13.52 -32.90
CA SER A 16 -4.53 14.29 -31.65
C SER A 16 -3.26 14.34 -30.82
N SER A 17 -2.15 13.77 -31.30
CA SER A 17 -0.88 13.75 -30.58
C SER A 17 0.30 13.79 -31.55
N PRO A 18 1.37 14.57 -31.25
CA PRO A 18 2.59 14.57 -32.06
C PRO A 18 3.28 13.22 -32.16
N SER A 19 3.10 12.31 -31.20
CA SER A 19 3.71 10.98 -31.23
C SER A 19 3.19 10.09 -32.36
N ASP A 20 2.08 10.45 -33.01
CA ASP A 20 1.56 9.72 -34.16
C ASP A 20 2.06 10.26 -35.50
N TYR A 21 2.79 11.39 -35.53
CA TYR A 21 3.10 12.10 -36.77
C TYR A 21 3.93 11.25 -37.73
N GLU A 22 4.97 10.59 -37.24
CA GLU A 22 5.86 9.76 -38.05
C GLU A 22 5.09 8.61 -38.70
N ARG A 23 4.43 7.77 -37.88
CA ARG A 23 3.60 6.65 -38.35
C ARG A 23 2.51 7.08 -39.34
N VAL A 24 1.88 8.23 -39.11
CA VAL A 24 0.84 8.75 -40.01
C VAL A 24 1.44 9.24 -41.33
N ALA A 25 2.58 9.94 -41.28
CA ALA A 25 3.26 10.42 -42.47
C ALA A 25 3.74 9.27 -43.37
N GLU A 26 4.26 8.19 -42.77
CA GLU A 26 4.60 6.95 -43.47
C GLU A 26 3.36 6.34 -44.15
N ALA A 27 2.27 6.16 -43.40
CA ALA A 27 1.05 5.57 -43.95
C ALA A 27 0.44 6.39 -45.10
N ILE A 28 0.57 7.72 -45.07
CA ILE A 28 0.17 8.59 -46.18
C ILE A 28 1.09 8.39 -47.38
N SER A 29 2.41 8.40 -47.16
CA SER A 29 3.42 8.31 -48.22
C SER A 29 3.35 6.98 -48.97
N GLU A 30 3.08 5.89 -48.25
CA GLU A 30 2.92 4.54 -48.80
C GLU A 30 1.50 4.26 -49.32
N GLN A 31 0.56 5.21 -49.19
CA GLN A 31 -0.86 5.03 -49.48
C GLN A 31 -1.49 3.83 -48.74
N SER A 32 -1.02 3.55 -47.52
CA SER A 32 -1.37 2.39 -46.72
C SER A 32 -2.33 2.71 -45.56
N ILE A 33 -3.06 3.83 -45.63
CA ILE A 33 -4.03 4.22 -44.59
C ILE A 33 -5.20 3.23 -44.53
N THR A 34 -5.18 2.37 -43.53
CA THR A 34 -6.24 1.40 -43.28
C THR A 34 -7.41 1.99 -42.48
N LYS A 35 -8.55 1.29 -42.51
CA LYS A 35 -9.70 1.62 -41.65
C LYS A 35 -9.36 1.42 -40.16
N GLU A 36 -8.51 0.45 -39.87
CA GLU A 36 -8.01 0.09 -38.55
C GLU A 36 -7.19 1.25 -37.96
N LEU A 37 -6.25 1.81 -38.73
CA LEU A 37 -5.48 2.99 -38.33
C LEU A 37 -6.38 4.19 -38.05
N ARG A 38 -7.37 4.47 -38.93
CA ARG A 38 -8.33 5.56 -38.69
C ARG A 38 -9.14 5.34 -37.42
N LYS A 39 -9.59 4.11 -37.16
CA LYS A 39 -10.36 3.76 -35.95
C LYS A 39 -9.51 3.93 -34.69
N GLU A 40 -8.26 3.47 -34.71
CA GLU A 40 -7.33 3.60 -33.60
C GLU A 40 -7.10 5.07 -33.23
N LEU A 41 -6.80 5.91 -34.23
CA LEU A 41 -6.58 7.34 -34.01
C LEU A 41 -7.86 8.08 -33.60
N ALA A 42 -9.03 7.65 -34.08
CA ALA A 42 -10.31 8.17 -33.63
C ALA A 42 -10.59 7.86 -32.15
N VAL A 43 -10.28 6.63 -31.69
CA VAL A 43 -10.35 6.27 -30.27
C VAL A 43 -9.40 7.16 -29.45
N LYS A 44 -8.15 7.32 -29.91
CA LYS A 44 -7.16 8.20 -29.25
C LYS A 44 -7.64 9.65 -29.17
N ALA A 45 -8.26 10.18 -30.24
CA ALA A 45 -8.83 11.52 -30.27
C ALA A 45 -9.98 11.70 -29.26
N PHE A 46 -10.88 10.72 -29.13
CA PHE A 46 -11.95 10.78 -28.12
C PHE A 46 -11.41 10.67 -26.70
N HIS A 47 -10.43 9.80 -26.44
CA HIS A 47 -9.75 9.75 -25.14
C HIS A 47 -9.08 11.10 -24.82
N HIS A 48 -8.42 11.73 -25.79
CA HIS A 48 -7.81 13.04 -25.60
C HIS A 48 -8.84 14.10 -25.20
N THR A 49 -9.98 14.18 -25.91
CA THR A 49 -11.04 15.12 -25.56
C THR A 49 -11.72 14.81 -24.23
N ALA A 50 -11.90 13.54 -23.87
CA ALA A 50 -12.47 13.15 -22.58
C ALA A 50 -11.58 13.60 -21.41
N LYS A 51 -10.26 13.43 -21.54
CA LYS A 51 -9.30 13.91 -20.52
C LYS A 51 -9.33 15.42 -20.37
N TYR A 52 -9.44 16.14 -21.50
CA TYR A 52 -9.56 17.59 -21.51
C TYR A 52 -10.80 18.05 -20.72
N ASP A 53 -11.96 17.43 -20.98
CA ASP A 53 -13.19 17.75 -20.27
C ASP A 53 -13.13 17.36 -18.78
N ILE A 54 -12.48 16.23 -18.43
CA ILE A 54 -12.21 15.84 -17.04
C ILE A 54 -11.36 16.88 -16.31
N ALA A 55 -10.30 17.38 -16.95
CA ALA A 55 -9.41 18.38 -16.37
C ALA A 55 -10.17 19.69 -16.10
N ILE A 56 -10.99 20.15 -17.05
CA ILE A 56 -11.86 21.32 -16.86
C ILE A 56 -12.85 21.08 -15.72
N SER A 57 -13.54 19.94 -15.72
CA SER A 57 -14.53 19.61 -14.69
C SER A 57 -13.92 19.62 -13.29
N ARG A 58 -12.73 19.03 -13.12
CA ARG A 58 -12.01 19.00 -11.83
C ARG A 58 -11.61 20.40 -11.38
N TYR A 59 -11.12 21.24 -12.29
CA TYR A 59 -10.76 22.63 -11.99
C TYR A 59 -11.97 23.44 -11.51
N LEU A 60 -13.08 23.39 -12.27
CA LEU A 60 -14.31 24.12 -11.96
C LEU A 60 -15.01 23.64 -10.68
N SER A 61 -14.79 22.38 -10.27
CA SER A 61 -15.38 21.82 -9.05
C SER A 61 -14.42 21.76 -7.86
N SER A 62 -13.25 22.39 -7.93
CA SER A 62 -12.17 22.23 -6.93
C SER A 62 -12.54 22.69 -5.52
N GLU A 63 -13.43 23.69 -5.39
CA GLU A 63 -13.93 24.16 -4.10
C GLU A 63 -15.11 23.34 -3.56
N MET A 64 -15.65 22.41 -4.37
CA MET A 64 -16.78 21.58 -3.99
C MET A 64 -16.28 20.33 -3.25
N LYS A 65 -16.73 20.13 -2.00
CA LYS A 65 -16.39 18.93 -1.22
C LYS A 65 -16.85 17.64 -1.92
N TRP A 66 -18.07 17.64 -2.46
CA TRP A 66 -18.63 16.53 -3.23
C TRP A 66 -19.39 17.08 -4.43
N SER A 67 -18.86 16.82 -5.63
CA SER A 67 -19.55 17.15 -6.88
C SER A 67 -20.75 16.22 -7.10
N SER A 68 -21.76 16.71 -7.82
CA SER A 68 -22.91 15.91 -8.28
C SER A 68 -22.52 14.81 -9.28
N SER A 69 -21.33 14.90 -9.87
CA SER A 69 -20.73 13.89 -10.75
C SER A 69 -19.29 13.63 -10.35
N PHE A 70 -18.92 12.34 -10.27
CA PHE A 70 -17.55 11.92 -9.97
C PHE A 70 -16.91 11.34 -11.23
N VAL A 71 -15.88 12.01 -11.75
CA VAL A 71 -15.24 11.63 -13.02
C VAL A 71 -13.75 11.45 -12.82
N MET A 72 -13.25 10.29 -13.25
CA MET A 72 -11.82 9.94 -13.24
C MET A 72 -11.38 9.47 -14.61
N GLY A 73 -10.15 9.82 -14.97
CA GLY A 73 -9.46 9.31 -16.14
C GLY A 73 -8.08 8.83 -15.74
N PHE A 74 -7.71 7.65 -16.21
CA PHE A 74 -6.41 7.04 -16.02
C PHE A 74 -5.84 6.63 -17.38
N ASP A 75 -4.52 6.53 -17.46
CA ASP A 75 -3.74 6.39 -18.69
C ASP A 75 -2.56 5.44 -18.51
N ASN A 76 -1.76 5.28 -19.58
CA ASN A 76 -0.46 4.60 -19.56
C ASN A 76 -0.51 3.24 -18.84
N PRO A 77 -1.40 2.32 -19.28
CA PRO A 77 -1.55 1.04 -18.60
C PRO A 77 -0.23 0.26 -18.64
N GLN A 78 0.20 -0.21 -17.48
CA GLN A 78 1.28 -1.17 -17.34
C GLN A 78 0.68 -2.58 -17.32
N ASP A 79 1.27 -3.49 -18.08
CA ASP A 79 0.90 -4.90 -18.02
C ASP A 79 1.32 -5.49 -16.66
N LEU A 80 0.42 -6.26 -16.06
CA LEU A 80 0.71 -7.07 -14.88
C LEU A 80 0.70 -8.54 -15.28
N ARG A 81 1.51 -9.35 -14.59
CA ARG A 81 1.62 -10.79 -14.90
C ARG A 81 0.27 -11.51 -14.92
N TYR A 82 -0.60 -11.16 -13.95
CA TYR A 82 -1.99 -11.58 -13.80
C TYR A 82 -2.62 -10.72 -12.70
N GLY A 83 -3.94 -10.84 -12.50
CA GLY A 83 -4.72 -10.19 -11.46
C GLY A 83 -4.48 -10.77 -10.07
N GLU A 84 -5.51 -10.76 -9.22
CA GLU A 84 -5.39 -11.36 -7.89
C GLU A 84 -5.16 -12.88 -7.97
N ASN A 85 -5.72 -13.52 -9.00
CA ASN A 85 -5.57 -14.93 -9.31
C ASN A 85 -5.10 -15.15 -10.77
N LEU A 86 -4.45 -16.29 -11.03
CA LEU A 86 -3.82 -16.63 -12.32
C LEU A 86 -4.74 -16.54 -13.55
N HIS A 87 -6.05 -16.76 -13.38
CA HIS A 87 -7.02 -16.76 -14.49
C HIS A 87 -7.54 -15.36 -14.84
N GLN A 88 -7.12 -14.33 -14.11
CA GLN A 88 -7.57 -12.96 -14.28
C GLN A 88 -6.48 -12.16 -14.98
N ASP A 89 -6.81 -11.48 -16.07
CA ASP A 89 -5.92 -10.48 -16.67
C ASP A 89 -5.98 -9.18 -15.86
N ALA A 90 -4.86 -8.46 -15.76
CA ALA A 90 -4.82 -7.18 -15.05
C ALA A 90 -3.86 -6.18 -15.68
N LYS A 91 -4.19 -4.91 -15.53
CA LYS A 91 -3.37 -3.76 -15.94
C LYS A 91 -3.35 -2.73 -14.82
N TYR A 92 -2.22 -2.06 -14.64
CA TYR A 92 -2.06 -0.94 -13.71
C TYR A 92 -2.13 0.38 -14.49
N TYR A 93 -3.22 1.14 -14.31
CA TYR A 93 -3.41 2.43 -14.96
C TYR A 93 -2.93 3.58 -14.06
N LEU A 94 -2.30 4.58 -14.67
CA LEU A 94 -1.67 5.72 -13.99
C LEU A 94 -2.53 6.98 -14.11
N ASN A 95 -2.36 7.92 -13.19
CA ASN A 95 -2.87 9.27 -13.41
C ASN A 95 -2.17 9.90 -14.64
N PRO A 96 -2.86 10.78 -15.40
CA PRO A 96 -2.25 11.46 -16.54
C PRO A 96 -0.97 12.19 -16.13
N GLY A 97 0.15 11.88 -16.79
CA GLY A 97 1.45 12.48 -16.52
C GLY A 97 2.20 11.92 -15.31
N SER A 98 1.68 10.86 -14.68
CA SER A 98 2.35 10.15 -13.59
C SER A 98 3.11 8.93 -14.07
N GLU A 99 4.16 8.58 -13.34
CA GLU A 99 4.90 7.32 -13.46
C GLU A 99 4.42 6.31 -12.42
N PRO A 100 4.73 5.00 -12.57
CA PRO A 100 4.53 4.03 -11.50
C PRO A 100 5.18 4.48 -10.19
N PHE A 101 4.53 4.23 -9.06
CA PHE A 101 5.07 4.58 -7.73
C PHE A 101 6.28 3.74 -7.31
N TYR A 102 6.65 2.77 -8.13
CA TYR A 102 7.78 1.88 -7.93
C TYR A 102 8.60 1.80 -9.21
N LYS A 103 9.88 1.45 -9.07
CA LYS A 103 10.76 1.09 -10.18
C LYS A 103 11.33 -0.29 -9.93
N GLN A 104 11.05 -1.23 -10.82
CA GLN A 104 11.62 -2.56 -10.74
C GLN A 104 13.10 -2.54 -11.17
N ILE A 105 13.96 -3.12 -10.33
CA ILE A 105 15.41 -3.21 -10.54
C ILE A 105 15.82 -4.62 -10.95
N HIS A 106 15.16 -5.64 -10.39
CA HIS A 106 15.52 -7.05 -10.62
C HIS A 106 14.31 -7.97 -10.41
N GLY A 107 14.45 -9.20 -10.90
CA GLY A 107 13.56 -10.30 -10.59
C GLY A 107 12.49 -10.57 -11.64
N LYS A 108 11.55 -11.40 -11.26
CA LYS A 108 10.35 -11.71 -12.04
C LYS A 108 9.45 -10.46 -12.12
N GLU A 109 8.64 -10.28 -13.17
CA GLU A 109 7.64 -9.19 -13.27
C GLU A 109 6.79 -8.97 -11.99
N VAL A 110 6.41 -7.73 -11.72
CA VAL A 110 5.52 -7.39 -10.60
C VAL A 110 4.09 -7.89 -10.88
N SER A 111 3.47 -8.55 -9.89
CA SER A 111 2.08 -9.00 -9.95
C SER A 111 1.10 -7.98 -9.36
N TYR A 112 -0.19 -8.17 -9.60
CA TYR A 112 -1.25 -7.38 -8.94
C TYR A 112 -1.10 -7.38 -7.41
N ASN A 113 -0.94 -8.56 -6.81
CA ASN A 113 -0.81 -8.69 -5.36
C ASN A 113 0.46 -7.99 -4.82
N ASN A 114 1.55 -7.98 -5.60
CA ASN A 114 2.74 -7.22 -5.22
C ASN A 114 2.46 -5.72 -5.14
N LEU A 115 1.69 -5.14 -6.07
CA LEU A 115 1.32 -3.72 -5.99
C LEU A 115 0.48 -3.41 -4.76
N VAL A 116 -0.46 -4.30 -4.42
CA VAL A 116 -1.29 -4.14 -3.22
C VAL A 116 -0.43 -4.20 -1.97
N ASP A 117 0.48 -5.17 -1.89
CA ASP A 117 1.38 -5.33 -0.74
C ASP A 117 2.43 -4.21 -0.64
N PHE A 118 2.94 -3.70 -1.77
CA PHE A 118 3.79 -2.50 -1.81
C PHE A 118 3.04 -1.27 -1.27
N THR A 119 1.78 -1.10 -1.66
CA THR A 119 0.95 0.01 -1.18
C THR A 119 0.75 -0.07 0.34
N SER A 120 0.47 -1.27 0.87
CA SER A 120 0.38 -1.49 2.32
C SER A 120 1.71 -1.24 3.02
N ALA A 121 2.83 -1.70 2.46
CA ALA A 121 4.16 -1.49 3.04
C ALA A 121 4.49 0.00 3.13
N ILE A 122 4.33 0.74 2.02
CA ILE A 122 4.60 2.18 1.98
C ILE A 122 3.66 2.94 2.92
N GLY A 123 2.38 2.54 3.01
CA GLY A 123 1.43 3.09 3.97
C GLY A 123 1.94 2.99 5.40
N VAL A 124 2.32 1.79 5.85
CA VAL A 124 2.90 1.58 7.19
C VAL A 124 4.15 2.45 7.38
N LEU A 125 5.08 2.43 6.42
CA LEU A 125 6.33 3.18 6.51
C LEU A 125 6.12 4.70 6.62
N SER A 126 5.04 5.24 6.05
CA SER A 126 4.70 6.68 6.10
C SER A 126 4.29 7.20 7.49
N GLU A 127 4.06 6.29 8.46
CA GLU A 127 3.77 6.65 9.85
C GLU A 127 5.04 6.90 10.69
N PHE A 128 6.23 6.58 10.14
CA PHE A 128 7.48 6.54 10.88
C PHE A 128 8.62 7.28 10.17
N ASP A 129 9.22 8.22 10.91
CA ASP A 129 10.43 8.92 10.46
C ASP A 129 11.69 8.07 10.71
N ASP A 130 11.73 7.31 11.81
CA ASP A 130 12.85 6.44 12.19
C ASP A 130 13.07 5.28 11.19
N PRO A 131 14.29 4.73 11.06
CA PRO A 131 14.54 3.51 10.30
C PRO A 131 13.56 2.39 10.65
N THR A 132 12.73 1.99 9.69
CA THR A 132 11.58 1.12 9.90
C THR A 132 11.51 0.03 8.83
N CYS A 133 11.19 -1.19 9.27
CA CYS A 133 10.87 -2.32 8.42
C CYS A 133 9.39 -2.70 8.60
N ALA A 134 8.69 -2.92 7.48
CA ALA A 134 7.33 -3.43 7.45
C ALA A 134 7.27 -4.72 6.61
N ILE A 135 6.91 -5.83 7.24
CA ILE A 135 6.75 -7.13 6.58
C ILE A 135 5.25 -7.36 6.32
N ILE A 136 4.87 -7.37 5.05
CA ILE A 136 3.49 -7.44 4.58
C ILE A 136 3.19 -8.80 3.95
N LYS A 137 2.06 -9.38 4.35
CA LYS A 137 1.51 -10.58 3.71
C LYS A 137 0.02 -10.40 3.49
N HIS A 138 -0.40 -10.49 2.22
CA HIS A 138 -1.80 -10.33 1.83
C HIS A 138 -2.42 -9.07 2.42
N THR A 139 -1.80 -7.93 2.12
CA THR A 139 -2.22 -6.56 2.44
C THR A 139 -2.07 -6.12 3.90
N SER A 140 -1.72 -7.03 4.81
CA SER A 140 -1.62 -6.76 6.25
C SER A 140 -0.18 -6.92 6.77
N PRO A 141 0.23 -6.11 7.77
CA PRO A 141 1.53 -6.29 8.41
C PRO A 141 1.54 -7.54 9.29
N CYS A 142 2.47 -8.46 9.05
CA CYS A 142 2.75 -9.58 9.97
C CYS A 142 3.92 -9.28 10.92
N GLY A 143 4.68 -8.21 10.67
CA GLY A 143 5.70 -7.68 11.57
C GLY A 143 6.12 -6.27 11.18
N VAL A 144 6.24 -5.37 12.15
CA VAL A 144 6.71 -3.99 11.97
C VAL A 144 7.64 -3.65 13.12
N ALA A 145 8.76 -3.01 12.81
CA ALA A 145 9.58 -2.42 13.84
C ALA A 145 10.36 -1.21 13.34
N SER A 146 10.66 -0.30 14.25
CA SER A 146 11.55 0.85 14.05
C SER A 146 12.75 0.74 14.99
N SER A 147 13.91 1.21 14.56
CA SER A 147 15.14 1.20 15.35
C SER A 147 16.10 2.32 14.89
N GLN A 148 17.27 2.43 15.51
CA GLN A 148 18.32 3.35 15.06
C GLN A 148 19.01 2.88 13.78
N GLU A 149 19.07 1.57 13.57
CA GLU A 149 19.68 0.94 12.39
C GLU A 149 18.65 0.08 11.66
N ILE A 150 18.68 0.10 10.32
CA ILE A 150 17.68 -0.59 9.51
C ILE A 150 17.75 -2.12 9.67
N GLU A 151 18.94 -2.65 9.97
CA GLU A 151 19.18 -4.06 10.27
C GLU A 151 18.51 -4.50 11.57
N SER A 152 18.50 -3.64 12.60
CA SER A 152 17.85 -3.91 13.87
C SER A 152 16.34 -3.84 13.71
N ALA A 153 15.84 -2.84 12.99
CA ALA A 153 14.42 -2.75 12.63
C ALA A 153 13.95 -4.00 11.86
N PHE A 154 14.78 -4.54 10.96
CA PHE A 154 14.48 -5.80 10.28
C PHE A 154 14.41 -6.99 11.25
N ASP A 155 15.41 -7.15 12.11
CA ASP A 155 15.46 -8.29 13.05
C ASP A 155 14.23 -8.31 13.97
N ASP A 156 13.85 -7.15 14.49
CA ASP A 156 12.72 -6.98 15.40
C ASP A 156 11.37 -7.21 14.69
N ALA A 157 11.22 -6.68 13.47
CA ALA A 157 10.04 -6.93 12.65
C ALA A 157 9.91 -8.43 12.31
N PHE A 158 11.01 -9.07 11.92
CA PHE A 158 11.05 -10.50 11.59
C PHE A 158 10.76 -11.39 12.81
N ALA A 159 11.21 -10.98 14.00
CA ALA A 159 10.94 -11.68 15.26
C ALA A 159 9.45 -11.63 15.69
N THR A 160 8.61 -10.80 15.06
CA THR A 160 7.16 -10.79 15.32
C THR A 160 6.53 -12.14 14.97
N ASP A 161 6.67 -12.56 13.71
CA ASP A 161 6.11 -13.81 13.17
C ASP A 161 6.99 -14.29 12.00
N ASN A 162 8.01 -15.07 12.33
CA ASN A 162 8.96 -15.60 11.34
C ASN A 162 8.34 -16.62 10.37
N ILE A 163 7.24 -17.27 10.76
CA ILE A 163 6.50 -18.23 9.92
C ILE A 163 5.76 -17.46 8.83
N SER A 164 5.04 -16.39 9.20
CA SER A 164 4.32 -15.56 8.25
C SER A 164 5.27 -14.79 7.34
N ALA A 165 6.42 -14.31 7.85
CA ALA A 165 7.40 -13.56 7.06
C ALA A 165 7.92 -14.32 5.82
N PHE A 166 7.86 -15.65 5.80
CA PHE A 166 8.18 -16.45 4.62
C PHE A 166 7.26 -16.12 3.44
N GLY A 167 7.87 -15.72 2.31
CA GLY A 167 7.16 -15.36 1.07
C GLY A 167 6.39 -14.04 1.16
N SER A 168 6.76 -13.18 2.09
CA SER A 168 6.17 -11.85 2.27
C SER A 168 6.82 -10.81 1.36
N VAL A 169 6.16 -9.65 1.26
CA VAL A 169 6.76 -8.41 0.78
C VAL A 169 7.41 -7.71 1.96
N MET A 170 8.64 -7.22 1.79
CA MET A 170 9.37 -6.50 2.84
C MET A 170 9.65 -5.06 2.40
N GLY A 171 9.05 -4.11 3.12
CA GLY A 171 9.25 -2.68 2.92
C GLY A 171 10.24 -2.10 3.92
N PHE A 172 11.04 -1.14 3.44
CA PHE A 172 12.02 -0.41 4.25
C PHE A 172 11.94 1.08 3.91
N ASN A 173 12.03 1.98 4.90
CA ASN A 173 12.12 3.44 4.66
C ASN A 173 13.57 3.97 4.64
N ARG A 174 14.55 3.07 4.56
CA ARG A 174 15.99 3.36 4.43
C ARG A 174 16.62 2.46 3.38
N PRO A 175 17.79 2.84 2.83
CA PRO A 175 18.51 2.02 1.87
C PRO A 175 18.84 0.62 2.39
N ILE A 176 18.84 -0.36 1.49
CA ILE A 176 19.29 -1.71 1.82
C ILE A 176 20.82 -1.76 1.78
N THR A 177 21.40 -2.10 2.93
CA THR A 177 22.84 -2.25 3.16
C THR A 177 23.32 -3.67 2.84
N GLU A 178 24.64 -3.87 2.75
CA GLU A 178 25.22 -5.20 2.55
C GLU A 178 24.87 -6.19 3.70
N PRO A 179 24.96 -5.83 5.00
CA PRO A 179 24.53 -6.71 6.08
C PRO A 179 23.07 -7.12 5.99
N LEU A 180 22.16 -6.18 5.69
CA LEU A 180 20.74 -6.48 5.52
C LEU A 180 20.49 -7.38 4.31
N ALA A 181 21.16 -7.12 3.19
CA ALA A 181 21.08 -7.95 1.99
C ALA A 181 21.50 -9.41 2.26
N LYS A 182 22.52 -9.64 3.09
CA LYS A 182 22.92 -11.01 3.50
C LYS A 182 21.78 -11.72 4.21
N LYS A 183 21.11 -11.07 5.18
CA LYS A 183 19.96 -11.63 5.89
C LYS A 183 18.81 -11.96 4.93
N LEU A 184 18.42 -11.00 4.09
CA LEU A 184 17.35 -11.17 3.10
C LEU A 184 17.66 -12.29 2.10
N SER A 185 18.93 -12.41 1.67
CA SER A 185 19.35 -13.45 0.72
C SER A 185 19.25 -14.88 1.27
N ALA A 186 19.35 -15.05 2.60
CA ALA A 186 19.22 -16.34 3.26
C ALA A 186 17.77 -16.83 3.37
N MET A 187 16.78 -15.97 3.05
CA MET A 187 15.36 -16.24 3.25
C MET A 187 14.59 -16.32 1.95
N PHE A 188 13.40 -16.92 1.98
CA PHE A 188 12.46 -16.80 0.87
C PHE A 188 11.60 -15.53 1.07
N VAL A 189 11.90 -14.51 0.27
CA VAL A 189 11.19 -13.23 0.23
C VAL A 189 10.59 -13.11 -1.18
N ASP A 190 9.34 -12.68 -1.28
CA ASP A 190 8.70 -12.54 -2.60
C ASP A 190 9.17 -11.25 -3.30
N ALA A 191 9.12 -10.14 -2.55
CA ALA A 191 9.58 -8.85 -3.03
C ALA A 191 10.17 -7.98 -1.91
N VAL A 192 11.11 -7.12 -2.27
CA VAL A 192 11.65 -6.07 -1.40
C VAL A 192 11.36 -4.72 -2.05
N ILE A 193 10.90 -3.75 -1.25
CA ILE A 193 10.68 -2.37 -1.67
C ILE A 193 11.36 -1.39 -0.70
N THR A 194 12.16 -0.47 -1.23
CA THR A 194 13.04 0.43 -0.46
C THR A 194 13.28 1.74 -1.24
N PRO A 195 13.73 2.85 -0.64
CA PRO A 195 14.20 3.99 -1.41
C PRO A 195 15.39 3.66 -2.33
N GLU A 196 16.31 2.81 -1.87
CA GLU A 196 17.58 2.56 -2.56
C GLU A 196 18.20 1.21 -2.17
N TYR A 197 18.95 0.61 -3.10
CA TYR A 197 19.86 -0.50 -2.81
C TYR A 197 21.29 -0.01 -2.94
N LEU A 198 22.11 -0.19 -1.89
CA LEU A 198 23.54 0.06 -2.01
C LEU A 198 24.18 -0.94 -3.00
N PRO A 199 25.25 -0.59 -3.71
CA PRO A 199 25.83 -1.45 -4.76
C PRO A 199 26.14 -2.88 -4.31
N ASN A 200 26.78 -3.05 -3.14
CA ASN A 200 27.11 -4.37 -2.60
C ASN A 200 25.86 -5.17 -2.20
N ALA A 201 24.80 -4.49 -1.73
CA ALA A 201 23.53 -5.13 -1.43
C ALA A 201 22.85 -5.66 -2.69
N LEU A 202 22.85 -4.85 -3.75
CA LEU A 202 22.25 -5.24 -5.03
C LEU A 202 22.98 -6.46 -5.63
N GLU A 203 24.31 -6.52 -5.57
CA GLU A 203 25.09 -7.67 -6.03
C GLU A 203 24.70 -8.97 -5.29
N ILE A 204 24.45 -8.88 -3.98
CA ILE A 204 24.03 -10.04 -3.18
C ILE A 204 22.63 -10.50 -3.56
N LEU A 205 21.67 -9.57 -3.62
CA LEU A 205 20.25 -9.90 -3.81
C LEU A 205 19.94 -10.36 -5.24
N THR A 206 20.63 -9.82 -6.24
CA THR A 206 20.44 -10.19 -7.66
C THR A 206 20.83 -11.65 -7.97
N LYS A 207 21.61 -12.31 -7.09
CA LYS A 207 21.87 -13.75 -7.17
C LYS A 207 20.58 -14.58 -7.05
N LYS A 208 19.53 -14.05 -6.44
CA LYS A 208 18.20 -14.70 -6.38
C LYS A 208 17.39 -14.30 -7.61
N LYS A 209 17.43 -15.12 -8.66
CA LYS A 209 16.78 -14.85 -9.97
C LYS A 209 15.31 -14.39 -9.87
N ASN A 210 14.55 -14.94 -8.93
CA ASN A 210 13.11 -14.68 -8.82
C ASN A 210 12.73 -13.61 -7.80
N LEU A 211 13.69 -13.10 -7.01
CA LEU A 211 13.42 -12.09 -5.99
C LEU A 211 13.12 -10.75 -6.67
N ILE A 212 11.93 -10.21 -6.42
CA ILE A 212 11.55 -8.90 -6.96
C ILE A 212 12.23 -7.82 -6.13
N LEU A 213 13.05 -6.98 -6.76
CA LEU A 213 13.66 -5.81 -6.13
C LEU A 213 13.06 -4.56 -6.75
N CYS A 214 12.41 -3.73 -5.95
CA CYS A 214 11.82 -2.48 -6.39
C CYS A 214 12.33 -1.32 -5.54
N THR A 215 12.53 -0.17 -6.17
CA THR A 215 12.66 1.09 -5.45
C THR A 215 11.36 1.86 -5.46
N PHE A 216 11.16 2.76 -4.49
CA PHE A 216 10.11 3.77 -4.52
C PHE A 216 10.71 5.14 -4.20
N ASN A 217 10.13 6.20 -4.76
CA ASN A 217 10.47 7.57 -4.39
C ASN A 217 9.48 8.05 -3.32
N ASP A 218 9.64 9.29 -2.83
CA ASP A 218 8.66 9.93 -1.95
C ASP A 218 7.25 9.75 -2.52
N TYR A 219 6.47 8.90 -1.87
CA TYR A 219 5.16 8.47 -2.32
C TYR A 219 4.11 9.14 -1.45
N GLU A 220 3.27 9.95 -2.07
CA GLU A 220 2.08 10.46 -1.42
C GLU A 220 0.98 9.41 -1.44
N ILE A 221 0.46 9.09 -0.25
CA ILE A 221 -0.73 8.25 -0.12
C ILE A 221 -1.87 8.91 -0.92
N PRO A 222 -2.59 8.17 -1.78
CA PRO A 222 -3.71 8.71 -2.53
C PRO A 222 -4.70 9.41 -1.59
N GLY A 223 -5.12 10.63 -1.89
CA GLY A 223 -6.03 11.39 -1.02
C GLY A 223 -7.44 10.79 -0.91
N LEU A 224 -7.81 9.89 -1.82
CA LEU A 224 -9.11 9.21 -1.84
C LEU A 224 -8.94 7.70 -1.81
N SER A 225 -9.84 7.03 -1.07
CA SER A 225 -10.07 5.60 -1.12
C SER A 225 -11.36 5.32 -1.89
N ILE A 226 -11.28 4.39 -2.85
CA ILE A 226 -12.38 4.06 -3.75
C ILE A 226 -12.64 2.55 -3.71
N ARG A 227 -13.90 2.16 -3.59
CA ARG A 227 -14.33 0.76 -3.63
C ARG A 227 -15.44 0.57 -4.65
N LEU A 228 -15.29 -0.40 -5.54
CA LEU A 228 -16.35 -0.83 -6.45
C LEU A 228 -17.43 -1.60 -5.69
N VAL A 229 -18.70 -1.31 -5.99
CA VAL A 229 -19.88 -2.01 -5.47
C VAL A 229 -20.87 -2.25 -6.62
N PRO A 230 -21.84 -3.18 -6.48
CA PRO A 230 -22.88 -3.34 -7.49
C PRO A 230 -23.52 -2.00 -7.85
N ASN A 231 -23.56 -1.68 -9.14
CA ASN A 231 -24.12 -0.45 -9.71
C ASN A 231 -23.41 0.86 -9.31
N GLY A 232 -22.18 0.83 -8.77
CA GLY A 232 -21.49 2.08 -8.46
C GLY A 232 -20.12 1.96 -7.78
N ILE A 233 -19.71 3.07 -7.16
CA ILE A 233 -18.49 3.21 -6.38
C ILE A 233 -18.79 3.89 -5.04
N LEU A 234 -18.02 3.53 -4.01
CA LEU A 234 -17.91 4.26 -2.76
C LEU A 234 -16.62 5.07 -2.80
N VAL A 235 -16.69 6.35 -2.43
CA VAL A 235 -15.54 7.26 -2.40
C VAL A 235 -15.49 7.93 -1.05
N GLN A 236 -14.32 7.92 -0.41
CA GLN A 236 -14.06 8.61 0.85
C GLN A 236 -12.62 9.15 0.85
N PRO A 237 -12.28 10.12 1.71
CA PRO A 237 -10.89 10.44 1.99
C PRO A 237 -10.14 9.19 2.47
N SER A 238 -8.88 9.06 2.07
CA SER A 238 -7.99 8.05 2.66
C SER A 238 -7.76 8.35 4.14
N ASP A 239 -7.55 7.31 4.93
CA ASP A 239 -7.22 7.48 6.34
C ASP A 239 -5.76 7.93 6.51
N THR A 240 -5.56 9.24 6.50
CA THR A 240 -4.27 9.89 6.78
C THR A 240 -4.28 10.57 8.14
N HIS A 241 -5.29 10.29 8.99
CA HIS A 241 -5.39 10.92 10.30
C HIS A 241 -4.26 10.40 11.20
N LYS A 242 -3.56 11.34 11.83
CA LYS A 242 -2.52 11.08 12.83
C LYS A 242 -3.01 11.67 14.15
N ILE A 243 -2.94 10.88 15.21
CA ILE A 243 -3.24 11.33 16.57
C ILE A 243 -1.94 11.58 17.33
N SER A 244 -2.05 12.37 18.37
CA SER A 244 -1.01 12.71 19.34
C SER A 244 -1.44 12.31 20.74
N GLU A 245 -0.51 12.36 21.71
CA GLU A 245 -0.83 12.06 23.10
C GLU A 245 -1.93 12.97 23.68
N THR A 246 -2.05 14.20 23.19
CA THR A 246 -3.08 15.16 23.64
C THR A 246 -4.48 14.80 23.16
N ASP A 247 -4.61 13.93 22.16
CA ASP A 247 -5.89 13.45 21.66
C ASP A 247 -6.43 12.28 22.50
N LEU A 248 -5.62 11.74 23.43
CA LEU A 248 -5.97 10.57 24.23
C LEU A 248 -6.71 10.94 25.52
N THR A 249 -7.65 10.08 25.90
CA THR A 249 -8.35 10.17 27.18
C THR A 249 -8.09 8.91 28.01
N VAL A 250 -7.55 9.08 29.22
CA VAL A 250 -7.35 7.97 30.17
C VAL A 250 -8.68 7.68 30.87
N VAL A 251 -9.21 6.48 30.64
CA VAL A 251 -10.49 6.02 31.22
C VAL A 251 -10.31 5.04 32.39
N SER A 252 -9.08 4.56 32.62
CA SER A 252 -8.73 3.64 33.70
C SER A 252 -8.27 4.36 34.96
N LYS A 253 -8.27 3.65 36.10
CA LYS A 253 -7.72 4.17 37.37
C LYS A 253 -6.20 4.34 37.33
N LYS A 254 -5.49 3.47 36.60
CA LYS A 254 -4.04 3.55 36.36
C LYS A 254 -3.82 4.29 35.04
N SER A 255 -2.98 5.31 35.07
CA SER A 255 -2.48 5.97 33.86
C SER A 255 -1.29 5.19 33.28
N PRO A 256 -1.13 5.16 31.95
CA PRO A 256 0.07 4.60 31.34
C PRO A 256 1.30 5.41 31.75
N THR A 257 2.42 4.73 31.93
CA THR A 257 3.75 5.34 32.02
C THR A 257 4.14 5.98 30.69
N SER A 258 5.15 6.86 30.68
CA SER A 258 5.64 7.45 29.42
C SER A 258 6.11 6.41 28.41
N GLN A 259 6.69 5.29 28.86
CA GLN A 259 7.10 4.21 27.97
C GLN A 259 5.89 3.44 27.43
N GLU A 260 4.95 3.04 28.29
CA GLU A 260 3.70 2.38 27.86
C GLU A 260 2.95 3.28 26.85
N LEU A 261 2.94 4.60 27.06
CA LEU A 261 2.31 5.55 26.15
C LEU A 261 3.00 5.59 24.78
N ALA A 262 4.33 5.65 24.74
CA ALA A 262 5.09 5.60 23.48
C ALA A 262 4.84 4.28 22.73
N ASP A 263 4.84 3.15 23.43
CA ASP A 263 4.56 1.83 22.87
C ASP A 263 3.13 1.75 22.31
N LEU A 264 2.15 2.34 23.00
CA LEU A 264 0.75 2.40 22.54
C LEU A 264 0.61 3.24 21.28
N MET A 265 1.34 4.35 21.18
CA MET A 265 1.33 5.19 19.98
C MET A 265 1.97 4.48 18.79
N PHE A 266 3.02 3.66 19.01
CA PHE A 266 3.56 2.78 17.99
C PHE A 266 2.53 1.73 17.55
N ALA A 267 1.92 1.00 18.50
CA ALA A 267 0.89 -0.01 18.24
C ALA A 267 -0.30 0.57 17.46
N TRP A 268 -0.72 1.78 17.81
CA TRP A 268 -1.82 2.51 17.18
C TRP A 268 -1.56 2.79 15.69
N LYS A 269 -0.35 3.27 15.38
CA LYS A 269 0.06 3.48 13.99
C LYS A 269 0.05 2.18 13.19
N VAL A 270 0.48 1.07 13.78
CA VAL A 270 0.51 -0.23 13.08
C VAL A 270 -0.89 -0.83 12.91
N VAL A 271 -1.75 -0.77 13.94
CA VAL A 271 -3.07 -1.43 13.90
C VAL A 271 -3.98 -0.83 12.82
N LYS A 272 -3.80 0.45 12.49
CA LYS A 272 -4.44 1.15 11.36
C LYS A 272 -4.31 0.42 10.01
N TYR A 273 -3.20 -0.28 9.79
CA TYR A 273 -2.92 -0.99 8.53
C TYR A 273 -3.25 -2.49 8.59
N ALA A 274 -3.62 -3.02 9.75
CA ALA A 274 -4.11 -4.38 9.88
C ALA A 274 -5.59 -4.47 9.46
N LYS A 275 -5.97 -5.51 8.72
CA LYS A 275 -7.38 -5.67 8.32
C LYS A 275 -8.25 -5.97 9.54
N SER A 276 -9.39 -5.30 9.64
CA SER A 276 -10.33 -5.44 10.75
C SER A 276 -11.00 -6.82 10.82
N ASN A 277 -11.41 -7.29 12.00
CA ASN A 277 -11.04 -6.74 13.31
C ASN A 277 -9.57 -7.02 13.61
N ALA A 278 -8.89 -6.06 14.26
CA ALA A 278 -7.46 -6.14 14.50
C ALA A 278 -7.05 -5.79 15.94
N ALA A 279 -5.97 -6.44 16.37
CA ALA A 279 -5.26 -6.16 17.61
C ALA A 279 -3.75 -6.27 17.36
N VAL A 280 -2.98 -5.31 17.84
CA VAL A 280 -1.51 -5.31 17.78
C VAL A 280 -0.98 -5.29 19.19
N ILE A 281 -0.09 -6.22 19.51
CA ILE A 281 0.70 -6.24 20.74
C ILE A 281 2.10 -5.76 20.39
N SER A 282 2.65 -4.85 21.18
CA SER A 282 3.99 -4.29 20.97
C SER A 282 4.72 -3.98 22.26
N THR A 283 6.03 -3.85 22.14
CA THR A 283 6.91 -3.27 23.15
C THR A 283 7.93 -2.38 22.47
N GLY A 284 8.23 -1.22 23.07
CA GLY A 284 9.03 -0.18 22.42
C GLY A 284 8.46 0.15 21.03
N THR A 285 9.33 -0.01 20.03
CA THR A 285 9.03 0.22 18.62
C THR A 285 8.97 -1.08 17.81
N GLN A 286 8.56 -2.19 18.43
CA GLN A 286 8.47 -3.51 17.81
C GLN A 286 7.10 -4.15 18.05
N THR A 287 6.50 -4.73 17.01
CA THR A 287 5.36 -5.63 17.17
C THR A 287 5.78 -7.00 17.72
N LEU A 288 5.00 -7.56 18.63
CA LEU A 288 5.20 -8.90 19.19
C LEU A 288 4.17 -9.90 18.67
N GLY A 289 2.96 -9.42 18.40
CA GLY A 289 1.89 -10.24 17.81
C GLY A 289 0.84 -9.37 17.17
N VAL A 290 0.40 -9.76 15.98
CA VAL A 290 -0.67 -9.06 15.24
C VAL A 290 -1.81 -10.03 15.00
N GLY A 291 -2.99 -9.74 15.53
CA GLY A 291 -4.24 -10.40 15.19
C GLY A 291 -4.99 -9.56 14.18
N MET A 292 -5.38 -10.14 13.04
CA MET A 292 -5.95 -9.42 11.91
C MET A 292 -7.02 -10.25 11.20
N GLY A 293 -7.95 -9.57 10.55
CA GLY A 293 -8.95 -10.15 9.64
C GLY A 293 -9.98 -11.04 10.33
N GLN A 294 -10.16 -10.90 11.65
CA GLN A 294 -11.08 -11.74 12.40
C GLN A 294 -12.50 -11.14 12.39
N THR A 295 -13.50 -12.02 12.32
CA THR A 295 -14.92 -11.61 12.38
C THR A 295 -15.35 -11.18 13.78
N SER A 296 -14.68 -11.66 14.83
CA SER A 296 -14.87 -11.24 16.22
C SER A 296 -13.65 -10.48 16.76
N ARG A 297 -13.89 -9.49 17.64
CA ARG A 297 -12.82 -8.69 18.26
C ARG A 297 -11.96 -9.56 19.19
N ILE A 298 -12.60 -10.40 20.01
CA ILE A 298 -11.91 -11.35 20.88
C ILE A 298 -11.01 -12.31 20.07
N GLY A 299 -11.45 -12.78 18.90
CA GLY A 299 -10.64 -13.63 18.05
C GLY A 299 -9.37 -12.93 17.53
N ALA A 300 -9.45 -11.63 17.24
CA ALA A 300 -8.27 -10.84 16.88
C ALA A 300 -7.31 -10.72 18.08
N VAL A 301 -7.83 -10.43 19.27
CA VAL A 301 -7.04 -10.32 20.51
C VAL A 301 -6.37 -11.65 20.84
N GLU A 302 -7.10 -12.76 20.85
CA GLU A 302 -6.56 -14.10 21.11
C GLU A 302 -5.47 -14.48 20.11
N LEU A 303 -5.65 -14.16 18.83
CA LEU A 303 -4.64 -14.42 17.80
C LEU A 303 -3.37 -13.56 18.03
N ALA A 304 -3.53 -12.29 18.38
CA ALA A 304 -2.41 -11.41 18.72
C ALA A 304 -1.64 -11.96 19.92
N LEU A 305 -2.35 -12.30 21.01
CA LEU A 305 -1.78 -12.85 22.24
C LEU A 305 -1.07 -14.18 21.99
N LYS A 306 -1.67 -15.06 21.17
CA LYS A 306 -1.04 -16.33 20.77
C LYS A 306 0.26 -16.12 20.00
N ARG A 307 0.31 -15.12 19.12
CA ARG A 307 1.52 -14.79 18.34
C ARG A 307 2.61 -14.13 19.20
N ALA A 308 2.22 -13.27 20.14
CA ALA A 308 3.14 -12.68 21.10
C ALA A 308 3.75 -13.75 22.03
N GLY A 309 2.94 -14.72 22.47
CA GLY A 309 3.37 -15.77 23.40
C GLY A 309 3.75 -15.16 24.75
N ASP A 310 4.82 -15.66 25.37
CA ASP A 310 5.30 -15.18 26.67
C ASP A 310 5.80 -13.72 26.62
N ARG A 311 6.09 -13.20 25.43
CA ARG A 311 6.48 -11.80 25.22
C ARG A 311 5.31 -10.82 25.46
N ALA A 312 4.08 -11.31 25.57
CA ALA A 312 2.92 -10.47 25.85
C ALA A 312 2.96 -9.86 27.27
N ASP A 313 3.62 -10.53 28.23
CA ASP A 313 3.67 -10.05 29.61
C ASP A 313 4.46 -8.73 29.70
N GLY A 314 3.84 -7.71 30.31
CA GLY A 314 4.37 -6.35 30.41
C GLY A 314 4.23 -5.49 29.15
N SER A 315 3.84 -6.08 28.02
CA SER A 315 3.65 -5.36 26.74
C SER A 315 2.33 -4.61 26.67
N VAL A 316 2.13 -3.80 25.62
CA VAL A 316 0.90 -3.03 25.41
C VAL A 316 0.09 -3.57 24.23
N MET A 317 -1.19 -3.18 24.14
CA MET A 317 -2.07 -3.59 23.04
C MET A 317 -2.83 -2.41 22.42
N ALA A 318 -2.90 -2.35 21.10
CA ALA A 318 -3.83 -1.48 20.37
C ALA A 318 -4.93 -2.30 19.70
N SER A 319 -6.15 -1.75 19.63
CA SER A 319 -7.22 -2.27 18.78
C SER A 319 -7.74 -1.21 17.83
N ASP A 320 -8.05 -1.62 16.59
CA ASP A 320 -8.56 -0.74 15.52
C ASP A 320 -9.96 -0.18 15.80
N ALA A 321 -10.74 -0.83 16.67
CA ALA A 321 -12.05 -0.35 17.08
C ALA A 321 -12.33 -0.64 18.56
N PHE A 322 -13.44 -0.10 19.07
CA PHE A 322 -13.83 -0.30 20.45
C PHE A 322 -14.05 -1.79 20.79
N PHE A 323 -13.92 -2.11 22.09
CA PHE A 323 -14.23 -3.43 22.61
C PHE A 323 -15.73 -3.54 22.94
N PRO A 324 -16.48 -4.44 22.28
CA PRO A 324 -17.92 -4.57 22.53
C PRO A 324 -18.24 -5.22 23.88
N TYR A 325 -17.31 -6.00 24.42
CA TYR A 325 -17.44 -6.72 25.69
C TYR A 325 -16.10 -6.72 26.43
N ARG A 326 -16.15 -7.06 27.73
CA ARG A 326 -14.96 -7.12 28.59
C ARG A 326 -14.04 -8.31 28.31
N ASP A 327 -14.50 -9.32 27.58
CA ASP A 327 -13.77 -10.56 27.30
C ASP A 327 -12.35 -10.31 26.74
N SER A 328 -12.24 -9.34 25.83
CA SER A 328 -10.99 -8.95 25.18
C SER A 328 -10.01 -8.30 26.15
N ILE A 329 -10.54 -7.53 27.11
CA ILE A 329 -9.75 -6.89 28.16
C ILE A 329 -9.31 -7.93 29.20
N ASP A 330 -10.21 -8.84 29.56
CA ASP A 330 -9.91 -9.93 30.51
C ASP A 330 -8.81 -10.85 29.93
N ALA A 331 -8.93 -11.27 28.67
CA ALA A 331 -7.92 -12.09 27.98
C ALA A 331 -6.56 -11.39 27.88
N ALA A 332 -6.54 -10.08 27.59
CA ALA A 332 -5.33 -9.29 27.59
C ALA A 332 -4.70 -9.21 28.99
N GLY A 333 -5.52 -8.99 30.02
CA GLY A 333 -5.08 -8.94 31.42
C GLY A 333 -4.50 -10.27 31.92
N GLU A 334 -5.10 -11.41 31.56
CA GLU A 334 -4.60 -12.76 31.88
C GLU A 334 -3.21 -13.04 31.29
N LYS A 335 -2.84 -12.35 30.22
CA LYS A 335 -1.54 -12.44 29.55
C LYS A 335 -0.56 -11.34 29.93
N GLY A 336 -0.91 -10.51 30.91
CA GLY A 336 -0.02 -9.48 31.45
C GLY A 336 0.09 -8.23 30.59
N ILE A 337 -0.86 -7.97 29.68
CA ILE A 337 -0.90 -6.70 28.95
C ILE A 337 -1.06 -5.54 29.94
N SER A 338 -0.13 -4.60 29.90
CA SER A 338 0.04 -3.54 30.91
C SER A 338 -0.78 -2.29 30.63
N ALA A 339 -1.05 -2.01 29.35
CA ALA A 339 -1.86 -0.89 28.89
C ALA A 339 -2.53 -1.19 27.54
N ILE A 340 -3.68 -0.56 27.28
CA ILE A 340 -4.48 -0.78 26.06
C ILE A 340 -4.94 0.57 25.48
N ILE A 341 -4.89 0.72 24.14
CA ILE A 341 -5.45 1.84 23.38
C ILE A 341 -6.51 1.34 22.38
N ALA A 342 -7.65 2.02 22.33
CA ALA A 342 -8.72 1.74 21.38
C ALA A 342 -9.62 2.99 21.23
N PRO A 343 -10.40 3.10 20.13
CA PRO A 343 -11.50 4.07 20.06
C PRO A 343 -12.52 3.89 21.19
N SER A 344 -13.17 5.00 21.57
CA SER A 344 -14.41 4.95 22.34
C SER A 344 -15.56 4.49 21.46
N GLY A 345 -16.60 3.88 22.04
CA GLY A 345 -17.77 3.46 21.25
C GLY A 345 -18.72 2.44 21.87
N SER A 346 -18.44 1.94 23.09
CA SER A 346 -19.32 1.02 23.82
C SER A 346 -19.57 1.49 25.25
#